data_AF-A0A7C5JP85-F1
#
_entry.id   AF-A0A7C5JP85-F1
#
_cell.length_a   1.000
_cell.length_b   1.000
_cell.length_c   1.000
_cell.angle_alpha   90.00
_cell.angle_beta   90.00
_cell.angle_gamma   90.00
#
_symmetry.space_group_name_H-M   'P 1'
#
loop_
_entity.id
_entity.type
_entity.pdbx_description
1 polymer ?
#
loop_
_entity_poly.entity_id
_entity_poly.type
_entity_poly.pdbx_seq_one_letter_code
_entity_poly.pdbx_strand_id
1 'polypeptide(L)'
;ANHEQAKPPTAQQVSAYDLLLLARQYEQRVTDQQLVDDTNLQLAIDYYQQVIAADPQSAQAHARLGKMLLYLGDIDAASEPILRALELDPQLSDAYASLGLYYWITRQDGIGAAYLRAVELNPNNADALFYYATWLWLQSEVDESIDHYRQARDVDPLSLVRHAELGYILAFQFPGDEAQVVITRILQLFPTAPGYLAAARIAEANGVPEEAIAYAHKARLLRPDDPDIAGQLAEMYARIGDFDRARLFEPEPGMGQLFWQRRYDELIDLGEELAIDRPGDTDVLLLLAFAYNTSGRFDDALRILDLAGMPDAAMSESRRASEVHAMMTMAGALDAIGDKERADALANYELKRNYKFGVVIGEGSRFSHLIEACYLAVLGKDEEALTWLENLNHLEGASWLPWLKDQACFQKLADEPRYQAVVTALEDRLAVIRQRLPKTLERQGLVPNQTD
;
A
#
# COMPACT_ATOMS: atom_id res chain seq x y z
N ALA A 1 23.09 -57.41 29.48
CA ALA A 1 24.06 -56.29 29.45
C ALA A 1 23.27 -55.01 29.34
N ASN A 2 23.23 -54.28 30.46
CA ASN A 2 22.70 -52.95 30.75
C ASN A 2 21.79 -52.27 29.72
N HIS A 3 20.49 -52.32 30.03
CA HIS A 3 19.60 -51.20 29.84
C HIS A 3 20.01 -50.08 30.81
N GLU A 4 20.75 -49.08 30.31
CA GLU A 4 20.82 -47.78 30.98
C GLU A 4 19.67 -46.94 30.43
N GLN A 5 18.63 -46.78 31.25
CA GLN A 5 17.63 -45.75 31.06
C GLN A 5 18.36 -44.41 31.08
N ALA A 6 18.44 -43.75 29.92
CA ALA A 6 18.87 -42.36 29.85
C ALA A 6 17.97 -41.56 30.81
N LYS A 7 18.59 -40.92 31.80
CA LYS A 7 17.91 -39.99 32.70
C LYS A 7 17.10 -38.99 31.87
N PRO A 8 15.88 -38.61 32.29
CA PRO A 8 15.21 -37.47 31.68
C PRO A 8 16.15 -36.25 31.78
N PRO A 9 16.29 -35.43 30.73
CA PRO A 9 17.13 -34.26 30.80
C PRO A 9 16.64 -33.41 31.98
N THR A 10 17.52 -33.21 32.95
CA THR A 10 17.34 -32.20 34.00
C THR A 10 17.03 -30.89 33.31
N ALA A 11 15.99 -30.18 33.76
CA ALA A 11 15.52 -28.90 33.22
C ALA A 11 16.70 -28.06 32.71
N GLN A 12 16.95 -28.13 31.40
CA GLN A 12 17.94 -27.29 30.75
C GLN A 12 17.37 -25.88 30.86
N GLN A 13 18.07 -24.99 31.56
CA GLN A 13 17.87 -23.57 31.35
C GLN A 13 18.03 -23.34 29.84
N VAL A 14 16.92 -23.04 29.16
CA VAL A 14 16.91 -22.69 27.75
C VAL A 14 17.92 -21.54 27.60
N SER A 15 18.92 -21.70 26.73
CA SER A 15 19.96 -20.69 26.60
C SER A 15 19.38 -19.43 25.94
N ALA A 16 20.01 -18.27 26.17
CA ALA A 16 19.64 -17.03 25.47
C ALA A 16 19.66 -17.20 23.95
N TYR A 17 20.56 -18.06 23.43
CA TYR A 17 20.64 -18.39 22.01
C TYR A 17 19.44 -19.21 21.51
N ASP A 18 18.99 -20.21 22.27
CA ASP A 18 17.82 -21.01 21.90
C ASP A 18 16.54 -20.16 21.91
N LEU A 19 16.41 -19.28 22.91
CA LEU A 19 15.32 -18.30 22.99
C LEU A 19 15.36 -17.34 21.79
N LEU A 20 16.55 -16.89 21.39
CA LEU A 20 16.71 -15.99 20.25
C LEU A 20 16.32 -16.65 18.93
N LEU A 21 16.68 -17.92 18.74
CA LEU A 21 16.28 -18.67 17.55
C LEU A 21 14.75 -18.83 17.49
N LEU A 22 14.13 -19.11 18.62
CA LEU A 22 12.67 -19.24 18.72
C LEU A 22 11.96 -17.91 18.47
N ALA A 23 12.45 -16.81 19.07
CA ALA A 23 11.94 -15.45 18.83
C ALA A 23 11.98 -15.11 17.34
N ARG A 24 13.10 -15.40 16.65
CA ARG A 24 13.26 -15.17 15.21
C ARG A 24 12.31 -16.01 14.37
N GLN A 25 12.00 -17.23 14.77
CA GLN A 25 11.01 -18.05 14.06
C GLN A 25 9.60 -17.45 14.12
N TYR A 26 9.21 -16.91 15.27
CA TYR A 26 7.93 -16.22 15.41
C TYR A 26 7.92 -14.88 14.67
N GLU A 27 9.00 -14.09 14.77
CA GLU A 27 9.18 -12.88 13.96
C GLU A 27 9.01 -13.18 12.47
N GLN A 28 9.67 -14.22 11.96
CA GLN A 28 9.58 -14.59 10.55
C GLN A 28 8.13 -14.87 10.12
N ARG A 29 7.34 -15.53 10.97
CA ARG A 29 5.91 -15.78 10.70
C ARG A 29 5.06 -14.51 10.68
N VAL A 30 5.51 -13.46 11.36
CA VAL A 30 4.88 -12.13 11.30
C VAL A 30 5.29 -11.41 10.02
N THR A 31 6.57 -11.43 9.67
CA THR A 31 7.12 -10.59 8.59
C THR A 31 7.01 -11.20 7.19
N ASP A 32 6.91 -12.53 7.07
CA ASP A 32 6.76 -13.21 5.76
C ASP A 32 5.31 -13.26 5.26
N GLN A 33 4.37 -12.80 6.09
CA GLN A 33 2.95 -12.74 5.75
C GLN A 33 2.55 -11.31 5.39
N GLN A 34 1.55 -11.19 4.53
CA GLN A 34 0.97 -9.90 4.18
C GLN A 34 0.12 -9.31 5.32
N LEU A 35 -0.41 -10.17 6.20
CA LEU A 35 -1.18 -9.79 7.39
C LEU A 35 -0.38 -10.17 8.64
N VAL A 36 -0.36 -9.27 9.61
CA VAL A 36 0.29 -9.49 10.91
C VAL A 36 -0.56 -10.45 11.74
N ASP A 37 0.06 -11.52 12.23
CA ASP A 37 -0.56 -12.43 13.20
C ASP A 37 -0.20 -11.96 14.61
N ASP A 38 -1.16 -11.33 15.29
CA ASP A 38 -1.00 -10.79 16.64
C ASP A 38 -0.51 -11.83 17.65
N THR A 39 -0.88 -13.11 17.46
CA THR A 39 -0.44 -14.19 18.36
C THR A 39 1.04 -14.47 18.16
N ASN A 40 1.49 -14.61 16.91
CA ASN A 40 2.92 -14.81 16.63
C ASN A 40 3.73 -13.56 16.99
N LEU A 41 3.17 -12.37 16.81
CA LEU A 41 3.79 -11.11 17.19
C LEU A 41 4.03 -11.02 18.69
N GLN A 42 3.00 -11.29 19.51
CA GLN A 42 3.15 -11.30 20.95
C GLN A 42 4.15 -12.36 21.42
N LEU A 43 4.13 -13.56 20.81
CA LEU A 43 5.13 -14.59 21.11
C LEU A 43 6.56 -14.15 20.78
N ALA A 44 6.77 -13.47 19.64
CA ALA A 44 8.08 -12.94 19.29
C ALA A 44 8.56 -11.91 20.34
N ILE A 45 7.69 -10.99 20.75
CA ILE A 45 7.98 -9.99 21.79
C ILE A 45 8.37 -10.66 23.11
N ASP A 46 7.55 -11.60 23.59
CA ASP A 46 7.78 -12.30 24.86
C ASP A 46 9.10 -13.07 24.87
N TYR A 47 9.44 -13.72 23.75
CA TYR A 47 10.72 -14.42 23.65
C TYR A 47 11.90 -13.45 23.56
N TYR A 48 11.80 -12.33 22.85
CA TYR A 48 12.87 -11.31 22.84
C TYR A 48 13.10 -10.72 24.23
N GLN A 49 12.04 -10.46 25.01
CA GLN A 49 12.16 -10.03 26.40
C GLN A 49 12.88 -11.08 27.26
N GLN A 50 12.58 -12.38 27.06
CA GLN A 50 13.30 -13.46 27.76
C GLN A 50 14.78 -13.56 27.33
N VAL A 51 15.10 -13.34 26.05
CA VAL A 51 16.50 -13.26 25.59
C VAL A 51 17.22 -12.13 26.33
N ILE A 52 16.62 -10.94 26.41
CA ILE A 52 17.20 -9.78 27.10
C ILE A 52 17.35 -10.04 28.60
N ALA A 53 16.39 -10.73 29.24
CA ALA A 53 16.51 -11.10 30.65
C ALA A 53 17.68 -12.08 30.90
N ALA A 54 17.93 -12.99 29.97
CA ALA A 54 19.03 -13.96 30.04
C ALA A 54 20.39 -13.35 29.62
N ASP A 55 20.39 -12.44 28.65
CA ASP A 55 21.54 -11.70 28.14
C ASP A 55 21.19 -10.22 27.86
N PRO A 56 21.33 -9.34 28.86
CA PRO A 56 21.01 -7.92 28.71
C PRO A 56 21.90 -7.17 27.70
N GLN A 57 23.00 -7.77 27.26
CA GLN A 57 23.95 -7.18 26.31
C GLN A 57 23.69 -7.64 24.87
N SER A 58 22.64 -8.43 24.62
CA SER A 58 22.28 -8.85 23.27
C SER A 58 21.69 -7.69 22.45
N ALA A 59 22.55 -6.96 21.74
CA ALA A 59 22.15 -5.86 20.86
C ALA A 59 21.10 -6.31 19.82
N GLN A 60 21.24 -7.53 19.31
CA GLN A 60 20.29 -8.10 18.34
C GLN A 60 18.88 -8.29 18.93
N ALA A 61 18.78 -8.76 20.18
CA ALA A 61 17.49 -8.96 20.83
C ALA A 61 16.80 -7.61 21.11
N HIS A 62 17.57 -6.60 21.53
CA HIS A 62 17.08 -5.23 21.70
C HIS A 62 16.56 -4.64 20.38
N ALA A 63 17.33 -4.72 19.29
CA ALA A 63 16.90 -4.21 17.99
C ALA A 63 15.59 -4.87 17.52
N ARG A 64 15.52 -6.21 17.60
CA ARG A 64 14.36 -6.97 17.14
C ARG A 64 13.14 -6.83 18.05
N LEU A 65 13.32 -6.65 19.36
CA LEU A 65 12.23 -6.28 20.26
C LEU A 65 11.63 -4.94 19.84
N GLY A 66 12.47 -3.92 19.60
CA GLY A 66 12.02 -2.62 19.12
C GLY A 66 11.22 -2.72 17.83
N LYS A 67 11.71 -3.49 16.85
CA LYS A 67 10.96 -3.79 15.62
C LYS A 67 9.60 -4.43 15.91
N MET A 68 9.52 -5.45 16.76
CA MET A 68 8.24 -6.11 17.07
C MET A 68 7.26 -5.19 17.82
N LEU A 69 7.75 -4.33 18.72
CA LEU A 69 6.91 -3.31 19.37
C LEU A 69 6.33 -2.32 18.35
N LEU A 70 7.09 -1.95 17.32
CA LEU A 70 6.56 -1.15 16.20
C LEU A 70 5.46 -1.86 15.43
N TYR A 71 5.61 -3.16 15.14
CA TYR A 71 4.55 -3.96 14.51
C TYR A 71 3.30 -4.08 15.40
N LEU A 72 3.47 -4.07 16.72
CA LEU A 72 2.36 -4.07 17.68
C LEU A 72 1.64 -2.71 17.74
N GLY A 73 2.28 -1.64 17.26
CA GLY A 73 1.80 -0.27 17.39
C GLY A 73 2.19 0.40 18.71
N ASP A 74 3.00 -0.25 19.55
CA ASP A 74 3.54 0.35 20.78
C ASP A 74 4.80 1.18 20.47
N ILE A 75 4.56 2.29 19.78
CA ILE A 75 5.61 3.20 19.27
C ILE A 75 6.44 3.79 20.42
N ASP A 76 5.77 4.14 21.53
CA ASP A 76 6.43 4.75 22.69
C ASP A 76 7.45 3.79 23.31
N ALA A 77 7.06 2.51 23.48
CA ALA A 77 7.94 1.49 24.05
C ALA A 77 9.03 1.02 23.07
N ALA A 78 8.86 1.20 21.76
CA ALA A 78 9.83 0.73 20.76
C ALA A 78 11.15 1.53 20.76
N SER A 79 11.12 2.80 21.16
CA SER A 79 12.28 3.70 21.08
C SER A 79 13.47 3.26 21.94
N GLU A 80 13.21 2.89 23.20
CA GLU A 80 14.22 2.48 24.19
C GLU A 80 15.06 1.28 23.73
N PRO A 81 14.48 0.13 23.34
CA PRO A 81 15.26 -1.03 22.91
C PRO A 81 16.01 -0.77 21.59
N ILE A 82 15.50 0.04 20.66
CA ILE A 82 16.24 0.40 19.44
C ILE A 82 17.50 1.20 19.79
N LEU A 83 17.36 2.23 20.63
CA LEU A 83 18.50 3.03 21.08
C LEU A 83 19.50 2.20 21.87
N ARG A 84 19.01 1.28 22.73
CA ARG A 84 19.87 0.39 23.49
C ARG A 84 20.68 -0.55 22.60
N ALA A 85 20.10 -1.04 21.51
CA ALA A 85 20.82 -1.85 20.52
C ALA A 85 21.96 -1.07 19.87
N LEU A 86 21.73 0.20 19.50
CA LEU A 86 22.74 1.08 18.91
C LEU A 86 23.86 1.45 19.90
N GLU A 87 23.54 1.59 21.19
CA GLU A 87 24.54 1.80 22.24
C GLU A 87 25.43 0.56 22.44
N LEU A 88 24.83 -0.63 22.41
CA LEU A 88 25.53 -1.90 22.61
C LEU A 88 26.39 -2.28 21.40
N ASP A 89 25.88 -2.07 20.19
CA ASP A 89 26.59 -2.31 18.94
C ASP A 89 26.23 -1.26 17.87
N PRO A 90 27.06 -0.20 17.73
CA PRO A 90 26.89 0.83 16.71
C PRO A 90 27.10 0.36 15.26
N GLN A 91 27.48 -0.90 15.03
CA GLN A 91 27.65 -1.49 13.70
C GLN A 91 26.60 -2.56 13.39
N LEU A 92 25.58 -2.69 14.24
CA LEU A 92 24.49 -3.64 14.04
C LEU A 92 23.51 -3.14 12.97
N SER A 93 23.56 -3.76 11.79
CA SER A 93 22.63 -3.49 10.68
C SER A 93 21.15 -3.59 11.11
N ASP A 94 20.76 -4.60 11.90
CA ASP A 94 19.37 -4.79 12.39
C ASP A 94 18.87 -3.60 13.24
N ALA A 95 19.76 -2.93 13.98
CA ALA A 95 19.41 -1.78 14.81
C ALA A 95 19.09 -0.55 13.96
N TYR A 96 19.87 -0.30 12.90
CA TYR A 96 19.59 0.76 11.93
C TYR A 96 18.33 0.47 11.10
N ALA A 97 18.07 -0.79 10.73
CA ALA A 97 16.83 -1.16 10.05
C ALA A 97 15.60 -0.91 10.94
N SER A 98 15.71 -1.20 12.24
CA SER A 98 14.65 -0.93 13.22
C SER A 98 14.47 0.57 13.45
N LEU A 99 15.55 1.35 13.47
CA LEU A 99 15.50 2.81 13.53
C LEU A 99 14.84 3.42 12.29
N GLY A 100 15.14 2.91 11.11
CA GLY A 100 14.48 3.32 9.86
C GLY A 100 12.97 3.09 9.92
N LEU A 101 12.54 1.94 10.46
CA LEU A 101 11.12 1.63 10.64
C LEU A 101 10.47 2.56 11.68
N TYR A 102 11.17 2.86 12.77
CA TYR A 102 10.72 3.82 13.78
C TYR A 102 10.49 5.20 13.15
N TYR A 103 11.46 5.72 12.39
CA TYR A 103 11.30 7.00 11.68
C TYR A 103 10.15 6.96 10.67
N TRP A 104 9.96 5.84 9.98
CA TRP A 104 8.85 5.69 9.03
C TRP A 104 7.49 5.80 9.72
N ILE A 105 7.27 5.02 10.79
CA ILE A 105 5.98 4.95 11.50
C ILE A 105 5.68 6.28 12.21
N THR A 106 6.71 6.92 12.77
CA THR A 106 6.58 8.22 13.44
C THR A 106 6.63 9.42 12.51
N ARG A 107 6.77 9.19 11.18
CA ARG A 107 6.93 10.21 10.14
C ARG A 107 8.05 11.21 10.44
N GLN A 108 9.17 10.73 10.94
CA GLN A 108 10.38 11.52 11.18
C GLN A 108 11.32 11.46 9.97
N ASP A 109 12.13 12.50 9.81
CA ASP A 109 13.17 12.54 8.79
C ASP A 109 14.29 11.52 9.07
N GLY A 110 15.02 11.12 8.02
CA GLY A 110 16.19 10.24 8.15
C GLY A 110 15.89 8.76 7.90
N ILE A 111 14.72 8.45 7.33
CA ILE A 111 14.31 7.10 6.93
C ILE A 111 15.36 6.50 5.99
N GLY A 112 15.66 7.20 4.88
CA GLY A 112 16.62 6.75 3.88
C GLY A 112 18.02 6.58 4.45
N ALA A 113 18.47 7.51 5.31
CA ALA A 113 19.80 7.45 5.93
C ALA A 113 19.96 6.23 6.86
N ALA A 114 18.93 5.91 7.65
CA ALA A 114 18.96 4.75 8.54
C ALA A 114 19.00 3.43 7.75
N TYR A 115 18.16 3.28 6.73
CA TYR A 115 18.15 2.06 5.92
C TYR A 115 19.39 1.91 5.04
N LEU A 116 19.88 2.99 4.42
CA LEU A 116 21.15 2.97 3.68
C LEU A 116 22.28 2.51 4.59
N ARG A 117 22.35 3.03 5.82
CA ARG A 117 23.37 2.61 6.79
C ARG A 117 23.25 1.12 7.14
N ALA A 118 22.03 0.62 7.30
CA ALA A 118 21.81 -0.81 7.53
C ALA A 118 22.30 -1.68 6.37
N VAL A 119 22.06 -1.26 5.11
CA VAL A 119 22.53 -1.95 3.90
C VAL A 119 24.07 -1.90 3.79
N GLU A 120 24.70 -0.76 4.07
CA GLU A 120 26.17 -0.63 4.08
C GLU A 120 26.84 -1.58 5.09
N LEU A 121 26.25 -1.70 6.28
CA LEU A 121 26.77 -2.55 7.36
C LEU A 121 26.58 -4.03 7.07
N ASN A 122 25.47 -4.40 6.41
CA ASN A 122 25.21 -5.76 5.97
C ASN A 122 24.44 -5.78 4.64
N PRO A 123 25.12 -6.01 3.51
CA PRO A 123 24.48 -6.10 2.20
C PRO A 123 23.51 -7.27 2.04
N ASN A 124 23.49 -8.22 2.97
CA ASN A 124 22.55 -9.35 2.99
C ASN A 124 21.45 -9.17 4.04
N ASN A 125 21.21 -7.95 4.53
CA ASN A 125 20.05 -7.69 5.37
C ASN A 125 18.81 -7.50 4.47
N ALA A 126 18.03 -8.57 4.30
CA ALA A 126 16.86 -8.57 3.43
C ALA A 126 15.79 -7.52 3.81
N ASP A 127 15.64 -7.22 5.10
CA ASP A 127 14.69 -6.20 5.57
C ASP A 127 15.21 -4.80 5.23
N ALA A 128 16.49 -4.53 5.49
CA ALA A 128 17.09 -3.25 5.16
C ALA A 128 17.03 -2.96 3.65
N LEU A 129 17.37 -3.97 2.81
CA LEU A 129 17.24 -3.87 1.36
C LEU A 129 15.79 -3.57 0.93
N PHE A 130 14.83 -4.31 1.49
CA PHE A 130 13.41 -4.17 1.15
C PHE A 130 12.87 -2.78 1.52
N TYR A 131 13.11 -2.31 2.74
CA TYR A 131 12.58 -1.02 3.18
C TYR A 131 13.35 0.16 2.59
N TYR A 132 14.65 0.01 2.31
CA TYR A 132 15.38 1.01 1.53
C TYR A 132 14.81 1.13 0.12
N ALA A 133 14.54 0.00 -0.55
CA ALA A 133 13.87 -0.02 -1.86
C ALA A 133 12.50 0.66 -1.79
N THR A 134 11.72 0.40 -0.74
CA THR A 134 10.41 1.04 -0.53
C THR A 134 10.55 2.55 -0.38
N TRP A 135 11.53 3.02 0.41
CA TRP A 135 11.81 4.45 0.55
C TRP A 135 12.25 5.07 -0.78
N LEU A 136 13.17 4.44 -1.50
CA LEU A 136 13.64 4.87 -2.82
C LEU A 136 12.49 4.99 -3.81
N TRP A 137 11.57 4.01 -3.82
CA TRP A 137 10.37 4.06 -4.66
C TRP A 137 9.50 5.27 -4.33
N LEU A 138 9.28 5.58 -3.04
CA LEU A 138 8.55 6.79 -2.63
C LEU A 138 9.30 8.09 -2.97
N GLN A 139 10.64 8.07 -2.93
CA GLN A 139 11.47 9.17 -3.42
C GLN A 139 11.62 9.18 -4.95
N SER A 140 10.98 8.22 -5.63
CA SER A 140 10.94 8.09 -7.08
C SER A 140 12.25 7.67 -7.75
N GLU A 141 13.18 7.11 -6.98
CA GLU A 141 14.42 6.50 -7.45
C GLU A 141 14.15 5.06 -7.88
N VAL A 142 13.39 4.90 -8.98
CA VAL A 142 12.73 3.62 -9.31
C VAL A 142 13.68 2.51 -9.75
N ASP A 143 14.68 2.83 -10.56
CA ASP A 143 15.64 1.83 -11.04
C ASP A 143 16.44 1.23 -9.87
N GLU A 144 16.97 2.09 -8.99
CA GLU A 144 17.71 1.67 -7.79
C GLU A 144 16.80 0.89 -6.82
N SER A 145 15.55 1.33 -6.65
CA SER A 145 14.54 0.62 -5.87
C SER A 145 14.33 -0.81 -6.40
N ILE A 146 14.12 -1.00 -7.71
CA ILE A 146 13.89 -2.33 -8.29
C ILE A 146 15.10 -3.25 -8.07
N ASP A 147 16.32 -2.72 -8.19
CA ASP A 147 17.55 -3.49 -7.94
C ASP A 147 17.64 -3.94 -6.47
N HIS A 148 17.31 -3.09 -5.51
CA HIS A 148 17.27 -3.47 -4.10
C HIS A 148 16.13 -4.44 -3.76
N TYR A 149 14.94 -4.32 -4.38
CA TYR A 149 13.88 -5.31 -4.24
C TYR A 149 14.30 -6.69 -4.78
N ARG A 150 14.98 -6.73 -5.93
CA ARG A 150 15.54 -7.97 -6.50
C ARG A 150 16.55 -8.60 -5.55
N GLN A 151 17.46 -7.80 -4.98
CA GLN A 151 18.41 -8.28 -3.97
C GLN A 151 17.71 -8.81 -2.72
N ALA A 152 16.72 -8.09 -2.18
CA ALA A 152 15.97 -8.53 -1.00
C ALA A 152 15.29 -9.89 -1.22
N ARG A 153 14.65 -10.08 -2.38
CA ARG A 153 14.07 -11.36 -2.82
C ARG A 153 15.13 -12.46 -2.96
N ASP A 154 16.31 -12.14 -3.48
CA ASP A 154 17.36 -13.15 -3.69
C ASP A 154 18.01 -13.60 -2.38
N VAL A 155 18.11 -12.70 -1.40
CA VAL A 155 18.55 -13.01 -0.04
C VAL A 155 17.52 -13.85 0.71
N ASP A 156 16.22 -13.55 0.57
CA ASP A 156 15.14 -14.33 1.16
C ASP A 156 14.06 -14.74 0.14
N PRO A 157 14.31 -15.81 -0.62
CA PRO A 157 13.45 -16.23 -1.72
C PRO A 157 12.17 -16.94 -1.27
N LEU A 158 12.00 -17.22 0.03
CA LEU A 158 10.82 -17.91 0.59
C LEU A 158 9.84 -16.93 1.26
N SER A 159 10.07 -15.64 1.15
CA SER A 159 9.19 -14.61 1.69
C SER A 159 8.21 -14.10 0.63
N LEU A 160 6.91 -14.32 0.85
CA LEU A 160 5.86 -13.88 -0.08
C LEU A 160 5.91 -12.37 -0.30
N VAL A 161 6.07 -11.58 0.78
CA VAL A 161 6.08 -10.11 0.74
C VAL A 161 7.15 -9.58 -0.21
N ARG A 162 8.35 -10.18 -0.23
CA ARG A 162 9.45 -9.74 -1.09
C ARG A 162 9.20 -10.02 -2.57
N HIS A 163 8.54 -11.13 -2.90
CA HIS A 163 8.07 -11.36 -4.27
C HIS A 163 6.91 -10.44 -4.62
N ALA A 164 5.97 -10.25 -3.70
CA ALA A 164 4.74 -9.48 -3.92
C ALA A 164 5.02 -8.01 -4.22
N GLU A 165 5.87 -7.35 -3.43
CA GLU A 165 6.20 -5.94 -3.67
C GLU A 165 7.05 -5.77 -4.93
N LEU A 166 8.04 -6.62 -5.19
CA LEU A 166 8.78 -6.58 -6.46
C LEU A 166 7.83 -6.70 -7.65
N GLY A 167 6.92 -7.67 -7.61
CA GLY A 167 5.92 -7.87 -8.65
C GLY A 167 5.00 -6.66 -8.82
N TYR A 168 4.55 -6.06 -7.71
CA TYR A 168 3.68 -4.89 -7.72
C TYR A 168 4.38 -3.68 -8.34
N ILE A 169 5.63 -3.40 -7.95
CA ILE A 169 6.40 -2.29 -8.49
C ILE A 169 6.71 -2.49 -9.97
N LEU A 170 7.09 -3.71 -10.39
CA LEU A 170 7.28 -4.03 -11.80
C LEU A 170 5.98 -3.87 -12.60
N ALA A 171 4.86 -4.37 -12.08
CA ALA A 171 3.57 -4.28 -12.74
C ALA A 171 3.06 -2.84 -12.85
N PHE A 172 3.29 -2.03 -11.81
CA PHE A 172 2.89 -0.63 -11.78
C PHE A 172 3.72 0.21 -12.74
N GLN A 173 5.01 -0.09 -12.85
CA GLN A 173 5.95 0.72 -13.63
C GLN A 173 6.11 0.26 -15.08
N PHE A 174 6.19 -1.05 -15.29
CA PHE A 174 6.42 -1.67 -16.57
C PHE A 174 5.39 -2.79 -16.77
N PRO A 175 4.09 -2.46 -16.96
CA PRO A 175 3.07 -3.47 -17.22
C PRO A 175 3.51 -4.39 -18.36
N GLY A 176 3.49 -5.70 -18.13
CA GLY A 176 3.96 -6.68 -19.10
C GLY A 176 4.48 -7.99 -18.51
N ASP A 177 5.38 -8.62 -19.24
CA ASP A 177 5.80 -10.00 -19.00
C ASP A 177 6.60 -10.19 -17.70
N GLU A 178 7.39 -9.19 -17.27
CA GLU A 178 8.19 -9.30 -16.03
C GLU A 178 7.30 -9.47 -14.79
N ALA A 179 6.22 -8.69 -14.69
CA ALA A 179 5.23 -8.86 -13.62
C ALA A 179 4.56 -10.24 -13.66
N GLN A 180 4.27 -10.76 -14.86
CA GLN A 180 3.66 -12.07 -15.01
C GLN A 180 4.62 -13.22 -14.65
N VAL A 181 5.93 -13.07 -14.88
CA VAL A 181 6.93 -14.01 -14.35
C VAL A 181 6.90 -14.04 -12.83
N VAL A 182 6.76 -12.89 -12.17
CA VAL A 182 6.66 -12.83 -10.69
C VAL A 182 5.37 -13.46 -10.19
N ILE A 183 4.20 -13.17 -10.79
CA ILE A 183 2.93 -13.84 -10.45
C ILE A 183 3.08 -15.36 -10.57
N THR A 184 3.62 -15.84 -11.70
CA THR A 184 3.83 -17.28 -11.92
C THR A 184 4.70 -17.88 -10.80
N ARG A 185 5.76 -17.17 -10.39
CA ARG A 185 6.63 -17.62 -9.30
C ARG A 185 5.91 -17.64 -7.94
N ILE A 186 5.10 -16.62 -7.64
CA ILE A 186 4.30 -16.57 -6.41
C ILE A 186 3.32 -17.75 -6.37
N LEU A 187 2.60 -18.02 -7.46
CA LEU A 187 1.62 -19.11 -7.50
C LEU A 187 2.27 -20.50 -7.40
N GLN A 188 3.54 -20.64 -7.79
CA GLN A 188 4.31 -21.88 -7.62
C GLN A 188 4.80 -22.08 -6.19
N LEU A 189 5.32 -21.02 -5.56
CA LEU A 189 5.92 -21.09 -4.22
C LEU A 189 4.86 -21.02 -3.10
N PHE A 190 3.79 -20.25 -3.33
CA PHE A 190 2.79 -19.89 -2.33
C PHE A 190 1.37 -20.14 -2.84
N PRO A 191 0.96 -21.40 -3.11
CA PRO A 191 -0.41 -21.74 -3.52
C PRO A 191 -1.39 -21.66 -2.33
N THR A 192 -1.48 -20.48 -1.72
CA THR A 192 -2.24 -20.17 -0.50
C THR A 192 -3.14 -18.97 -0.75
N ALA A 193 -4.13 -18.71 0.11
CA ALA A 193 -4.98 -17.54 -0.03
C ALA A 193 -4.17 -16.22 -0.10
N PRO A 194 -3.19 -15.94 0.79
CA PRO A 194 -2.33 -14.76 0.66
C PRO A 194 -1.54 -14.71 -0.66
N GLY A 195 -1.03 -15.84 -1.15
CA GLY A 195 -0.31 -15.88 -2.43
C GLY A 195 -1.20 -15.56 -3.63
N TYR A 196 -2.46 -16.03 -3.62
CA TYR A 196 -3.45 -15.66 -4.64
C TYR A 196 -3.86 -14.18 -4.55
N LEU A 197 -3.99 -13.61 -3.35
CA LEU A 197 -4.27 -12.17 -3.19
C LEU A 197 -3.10 -11.29 -3.66
N ALA A 198 -1.86 -11.70 -3.36
CA ALA A 198 -0.67 -11.04 -3.89
C ALA A 198 -0.65 -11.09 -5.42
N ALA A 199 -0.91 -12.26 -6.02
CA ALA A 199 -1.04 -12.39 -7.47
C ALA A 199 -2.17 -11.52 -8.05
N ALA A 200 -3.31 -11.40 -7.35
CA ALA A 200 -4.41 -10.53 -7.75
C ALA A 200 -3.99 -9.05 -7.77
N ARG A 201 -3.35 -8.56 -6.69
CA ARG A 201 -2.85 -7.18 -6.60
C ARG A 201 -1.85 -6.87 -7.73
N ILE A 202 -0.95 -7.79 -8.04
CA ILE A 202 0.01 -7.62 -9.13
C ILE A 202 -0.71 -7.62 -10.48
N ALA A 203 -1.65 -8.54 -10.72
CA ALA A 203 -2.40 -8.60 -11.98
C ALA A 203 -3.23 -7.33 -12.23
N GLU A 204 -3.81 -6.76 -11.17
CA GLU A 204 -4.53 -5.48 -11.24
C GLU A 204 -3.57 -4.33 -11.57
N ALA A 205 -2.44 -4.25 -10.85
CA ALA A 205 -1.37 -3.29 -11.17
C ALA A 205 -0.86 -3.48 -12.61
N ASN A 206 -0.84 -4.71 -13.12
CA ASN A 206 -0.42 -5.05 -14.48
C ASN A 206 -1.47 -4.73 -15.55
N GLY A 207 -2.63 -4.15 -15.18
CA GLY A 207 -3.67 -3.74 -16.13
C GLY A 207 -4.62 -4.87 -16.55
N VAL A 208 -4.60 -6.01 -15.86
CA VAL A 208 -5.40 -7.20 -16.18
C VAL A 208 -6.39 -7.54 -15.03
N PRO A 209 -7.35 -6.64 -14.73
CA PRO A 209 -8.25 -6.79 -13.58
C PRO A 209 -9.12 -8.04 -13.65
N GLU A 210 -9.43 -8.57 -14.85
CA GLU A 210 -10.15 -9.83 -14.97
C GLU A 210 -9.36 -11.04 -14.44
N GLU A 211 -8.04 -11.04 -14.55
CA GLU A 211 -7.19 -12.07 -13.93
C GLU A 211 -7.07 -11.83 -12.43
N ALA A 212 -6.99 -10.57 -12.00
CA ALA A 212 -6.98 -10.22 -10.58
C ALA A 212 -8.20 -10.78 -9.85
N ILE A 213 -9.41 -10.55 -10.39
CA ILE A 213 -10.66 -11.11 -9.88
C ILE A 213 -10.62 -12.64 -9.84
N ALA A 214 -10.06 -13.28 -10.87
CA ALA A 214 -9.94 -14.74 -10.90
C ALA A 214 -9.00 -15.27 -9.80
N TYR A 215 -7.87 -14.62 -9.54
CA TYR A 215 -6.98 -15.00 -8.44
C TYR A 215 -7.63 -14.76 -7.07
N ALA A 216 -8.35 -13.65 -6.89
CA ALA A 216 -9.09 -13.37 -5.66
C ALA A 216 -10.18 -14.43 -5.39
N HIS A 217 -10.88 -14.92 -6.43
CA HIS A 217 -11.78 -16.07 -6.32
C HIS A 217 -11.08 -17.36 -5.88
N LYS A 218 -9.87 -17.63 -6.38
CA LYS A 218 -9.07 -18.76 -5.90
C LYS A 218 -8.69 -18.62 -4.43
N ALA A 219 -8.36 -17.41 -3.97
CA ALA A 219 -8.15 -17.15 -2.55
C ALA A 219 -9.43 -17.44 -1.73
N ARG A 220 -10.59 -17.01 -2.24
CA ARG A 220 -11.90 -17.24 -1.62
C ARG A 220 -12.26 -18.72 -1.52
N LEU A 221 -11.94 -19.52 -2.52
CA LEU A 221 -12.13 -20.98 -2.47
C LEU A 221 -11.34 -21.65 -1.34
N LEU A 222 -10.16 -21.12 -1.01
CA LEU A 222 -9.35 -21.63 0.11
C LEU A 222 -9.83 -21.12 1.47
N ARG A 223 -10.48 -19.95 1.50
CA ARG A 223 -11.00 -19.31 2.72
C ARG A 223 -12.39 -18.70 2.46
N PRO A 224 -13.44 -19.55 2.39
CA PRO A 224 -14.79 -19.15 1.97
C PRO A 224 -15.58 -18.38 3.03
N ASP A 225 -15.04 -18.17 4.23
CA ASP A 225 -15.69 -17.38 5.28
C ASP A 225 -14.86 -16.14 5.69
N ASP A 226 -13.76 -15.87 5.00
CA ASP A 226 -12.87 -14.73 5.27
C ASP A 226 -13.49 -13.42 4.72
N PRO A 227 -13.90 -12.47 5.58
CA PRO A 227 -14.57 -11.25 5.16
C PRO A 227 -13.64 -10.29 4.40
N ASP A 228 -12.33 -10.32 4.66
CA ASP A 228 -11.37 -9.44 4.00
C ASP A 228 -11.23 -9.81 2.52
N ILE A 229 -11.29 -11.12 2.21
CA ILE A 229 -11.30 -11.61 0.82
C ILE A 229 -12.61 -11.21 0.12
N ALA A 230 -13.74 -11.29 0.83
CA ALA A 230 -15.02 -10.86 0.28
C ALA A 230 -15.01 -9.36 -0.04
N GLY A 231 -14.55 -8.51 0.87
CA GLY A 231 -14.40 -7.07 0.66
C GLY A 231 -13.46 -6.74 -0.51
N GLN A 232 -12.31 -7.41 -0.62
CA GLN A 232 -11.40 -7.23 -1.75
C GLN A 232 -12.03 -7.60 -3.10
N LEU A 233 -12.76 -8.73 -3.16
CA LEU A 233 -13.52 -9.09 -4.36
C LEU A 233 -14.58 -8.04 -4.69
N ALA A 234 -15.30 -7.55 -3.68
CA ALA A 234 -16.32 -6.53 -3.85
C ALA A 234 -15.73 -5.24 -4.43
N GLU A 235 -14.58 -4.80 -3.91
CA GLU A 235 -13.86 -3.63 -4.42
C GLU A 235 -13.37 -3.84 -5.85
N MET A 236 -12.78 -5.00 -6.17
CA MET A 236 -12.35 -5.31 -7.55
C MET A 236 -13.52 -5.30 -8.55
N TYR A 237 -14.68 -5.83 -8.16
CA TYR A 237 -15.90 -5.74 -8.97
C TYR A 237 -16.39 -4.30 -9.11
N ALA A 238 -16.37 -3.52 -8.04
CA ALA A 238 -16.77 -2.11 -8.07
C ALA A 238 -15.84 -1.26 -8.95
N ARG A 239 -14.53 -1.51 -8.93
CA ARG A 239 -13.54 -0.84 -9.80
C ARG A 239 -13.77 -1.10 -11.29
N ILE A 240 -14.34 -2.27 -11.64
CA ILE A 240 -14.76 -2.54 -13.03
C ILE A 240 -16.20 -2.10 -13.32
N GLY A 241 -16.86 -1.45 -12.36
CA GLY A 241 -18.25 -0.99 -12.42
C GLY A 241 -19.30 -2.11 -12.44
N ASP A 242 -18.94 -3.32 -12.02
CA ASP A 242 -19.89 -4.43 -11.84
C ASP A 242 -20.45 -4.41 -10.41
N PHE A 243 -21.23 -3.38 -10.13
CA PHE A 243 -21.74 -3.11 -8.78
C PHE A 243 -22.73 -4.17 -8.30
N ASP A 244 -23.40 -4.87 -9.21
CA ASP A 244 -24.32 -5.94 -8.85
C ASP A 244 -23.56 -7.12 -8.25
N ARG A 245 -22.43 -7.52 -8.84
CA ARG A 245 -21.57 -8.54 -8.24
C ARG A 245 -20.85 -8.04 -7.00
N ALA A 246 -20.42 -6.77 -6.96
CA ALA A 246 -19.81 -6.20 -5.75
C ALA A 246 -20.72 -6.38 -4.52
N ARG A 247 -22.01 -6.09 -4.67
CA ARG A 247 -23.02 -6.25 -3.61
C ARG A 247 -23.28 -7.69 -3.19
N LEU A 248 -22.92 -8.69 -3.99
CA LEU A 248 -23.02 -10.10 -3.57
C LEU A 248 -21.97 -10.44 -2.52
N PHE A 249 -20.80 -9.81 -2.57
CA PHE A 249 -19.71 -10.07 -1.62
C PHE A 249 -19.80 -9.19 -0.37
N GLU A 250 -20.29 -7.97 -0.52
CA GLU A 250 -20.47 -7.03 0.59
C GLU A 250 -21.78 -6.25 0.35
N PRO A 251 -22.90 -6.74 0.91
CA PRO A 251 -24.23 -6.14 0.72
C PRO A 251 -24.39 -4.78 1.41
N GLU A 252 -23.66 -4.58 2.51
CA GLU A 252 -23.56 -3.31 3.23
C GLU A 252 -22.23 -2.65 2.86
N PRO A 253 -22.22 -1.73 1.89
CA PRO A 253 -20.97 -1.20 1.35
C PRO A 253 -20.25 -0.29 2.34
N GLY A 254 -18.98 -0.57 2.62
CA GLY A 254 -18.09 0.38 3.29
C GLY A 254 -17.76 1.60 2.43
N MET A 255 -17.01 2.55 3.01
CA MET A 255 -16.65 3.82 2.35
C MET A 255 -15.98 3.63 0.97
N GLY A 256 -15.09 2.63 0.83
CA GLY A 256 -14.42 2.35 -0.44
C GLY A 256 -15.39 1.96 -1.55
N GLN A 257 -16.37 1.10 -1.25
CA GLN A 257 -17.41 0.75 -2.21
C GLN A 257 -18.33 1.93 -2.55
N LEU A 258 -18.72 2.72 -1.55
CA LEU A 258 -19.52 3.93 -1.77
C LEU A 258 -18.78 4.92 -2.67
N PHE A 259 -17.47 5.06 -2.49
CA PHE A 259 -16.59 5.85 -3.36
C PHE A 259 -16.62 5.35 -4.81
N TRP A 260 -16.39 4.05 -5.03
CA TRP A 260 -16.41 3.48 -6.39
C TRP A 260 -17.79 3.55 -7.04
N GLN A 261 -18.86 3.44 -6.25
CA GLN A 261 -20.25 3.59 -6.69
C GLN A 261 -20.68 5.05 -6.88
N ARG A 262 -19.82 6.02 -6.53
CA ARG A 262 -20.10 7.47 -6.55
C ARG A 262 -21.35 7.84 -5.73
N ARG A 263 -21.57 7.15 -4.61
CA ARG A 263 -22.67 7.36 -3.66
C ARG A 263 -22.20 8.28 -2.52
N TYR A 264 -21.90 9.52 -2.87
CA TYR A 264 -21.20 10.44 -1.96
C TYR A 264 -22.02 10.89 -0.76
N ASP A 265 -23.34 11.03 -0.88
CA ASP A 265 -24.19 11.38 0.27
C ASP A 265 -24.10 10.30 1.36
N GLU A 266 -24.22 9.03 0.98
CA GLU A 266 -24.08 7.90 1.90
C GLU A 266 -22.65 7.74 2.42
N LEU A 267 -21.65 8.04 1.59
CA LEU A 267 -20.25 8.05 2.01
C LEU A 267 -20.01 9.13 3.08
N ILE A 268 -20.60 10.32 2.91
CA ILE A 268 -20.52 11.41 3.88
C ILE A 268 -21.15 10.98 5.20
N ASP A 269 -22.38 10.44 5.18
CA ASP A 269 -23.07 9.99 6.39
C ASP A 269 -22.24 8.97 7.18
N LEU A 270 -21.75 7.93 6.49
CA LEU A 270 -20.88 6.91 7.10
C LEU A 270 -19.53 7.49 7.56
N GLY A 271 -18.92 8.35 6.74
CA GLY A 271 -17.63 8.95 7.02
C GLY A 271 -17.65 9.87 8.23
N GLU A 272 -18.72 10.64 8.41
CA GLU A 272 -18.93 11.49 9.60
C GLU A 272 -19.05 10.65 10.87
N GLU A 273 -19.80 9.55 10.84
CA GLU A 273 -19.90 8.59 11.95
C GLU A 273 -18.53 7.99 12.30
N LEU A 274 -17.82 7.48 11.29
CA LEU A 274 -16.51 6.86 11.48
C LEU A 274 -15.44 7.84 11.94
N ALA A 275 -15.48 9.10 11.48
CA ALA A 275 -14.55 10.13 11.92
C ALA A 275 -14.76 10.52 13.40
N ILE A 276 -15.97 10.35 13.93
CA ILE A 276 -16.26 10.55 15.37
C ILE A 276 -15.68 9.39 16.19
N ASP A 277 -15.90 8.15 15.74
CA ASP A 277 -15.44 6.95 16.45
C ASP A 277 -13.93 6.75 16.34
N ARG A 278 -13.34 7.17 15.22
CA ARG A 278 -11.93 6.97 14.86
C ARG A 278 -11.31 8.27 14.33
N PRO A 279 -11.15 9.32 15.18
CA PRO A 279 -10.70 10.64 14.74
C PRO A 279 -9.26 10.67 14.21
N GLY A 280 -8.45 9.63 14.48
CA GLY A 280 -7.09 9.49 13.95
C GLY A 280 -7.00 8.67 12.65
N ASP A 281 -8.11 8.09 12.17
CA ASP A 281 -8.13 7.28 10.96
C ASP A 281 -8.05 8.18 9.72
N THR A 282 -6.83 8.42 9.25
CA THR A 282 -6.58 9.36 8.17
C THR A 282 -7.26 8.91 6.87
N ASP A 283 -7.38 7.61 6.59
CA ASP A 283 -7.99 7.16 5.35
C ASP A 283 -9.50 7.43 5.31
N VAL A 284 -10.19 7.34 6.45
CA VAL A 284 -11.57 7.82 6.62
C VAL A 284 -11.66 9.33 6.36
N LEU A 285 -10.78 10.13 6.97
CA LEU A 285 -10.78 11.58 6.79
C LEU A 285 -10.54 11.97 5.32
N LEU A 286 -9.59 11.33 4.63
CA LEU A 286 -9.28 11.67 3.24
C LEU A 286 -10.41 11.30 2.28
N LEU A 287 -11.09 10.16 2.48
CA LEU A 287 -12.27 9.80 1.68
C LEU A 287 -13.46 10.73 1.98
N LEU A 288 -13.68 11.10 3.24
CA LEU A 288 -14.72 12.06 3.62
C LEU A 288 -14.47 13.44 3.00
N ALA A 289 -13.22 13.93 3.05
CA ALA A 289 -12.83 15.18 2.42
C ALA A 289 -13.07 15.16 0.91
N PHE A 290 -12.74 14.05 0.25
CA PHE A 290 -13.05 13.85 -1.16
C PHE A 290 -14.55 13.97 -1.42
N ALA A 291 -15.39 13.26 -0.67
CA ALA A 291 -16.84 13.30 -0.89
C ALA A 291 -17.47 14.67 -0.61
N TYR A 292 -16.98 15.41 0.40
CA TYR A 292 -17.39 16.80 0.58
C TYR A 292 -17.01 17.68 -0.61
N ASN A 293 -15.80 17.50 -1.14
CA ASN A 293 -15.31 18.25 -2.28
C ASN A 293 -16.18 18.01 -3.52
N THR A 294 -16.47 16.75 -3.84
CA THR A 294 -17.30 16.39 -5.01
C THR A 294 -18.74 16.88 -4.88
N SER A 295 -19.27 16.97 -3.66
CA SER A 295 -20.59 17.53 -3.33
C SER A 295 -20.63 19.06 -3.21
N GLY A 296 -19.54 19.76 -3.56
CA GLY A 296 -19.46 21.24 -3.53
C GLY A 296 -19.34 21.84 -2.12
N ARG A 297 -19.15 21.01 -1.09
CA ARG A 297 -18.93 21.43 0.31
C ARG A 297 -17.44 21.69 0.55
N PHE A 298 -16.86 22.62 -0.20
CA PHE A 298 -15.42 22.85 -0.24
C PHE A 298 -14.81 23.27 1.10
N ASP A 299 -15.48 24.14 1.86
CA ASP A 299 -15.02 24.54 3.20
C ASP A 299 -14.97 23.33 4.16
N ASP A 300 -15.95 22.43 4.07
CA ASP A 300 -15.98 21.22 4.90
C ASP A 300 -14.84 20.27 4.52
N ALA A 301 -14.59 20.09 3.21
CA ALA A 301 -13.46 19.33 2.71
C ALA A 301 -12.13 19.86 3.24
N LEU A 302 -11.91 21.18 3.18
CA LEU A 302 -10.68 21.81 3.69
C LEU A 302 -10.51 21.61 5.20
N ARG A 303 -11.58 21.73 5.99
CA ARG A 303 -11.52 21.46 7.43
C ARG A 303 -11.12 20.01 7.74
N ILE A 304 -11.67 19.05 6.99
CA ILE A 304 -11.29 17.63 7.17
C ILE A 304 -9.83 17.39 6.74
N LEU A 305 -9.37 18.02 5.66
CA LEU A 305 -7.98 17.92 5.21
C LEU A 305 -7.00 18.51 6.25
N ASP A 306 -7.36 19.65 6.87
CA ASP A 306 -6.56 20.24 7.95
C ASP A 306 -6.50 19.29 9.16
N LEU A 307 -7.60 18.61 9.51
CA LEU A 307 -7.62 17.57 10.57
C LEU A 307 -6.73 16.37 10.21
N ALA A 308 -6.64 16.01 8.94
CA ALA A 308 -5.75 14.98 8.43
C ALA A 308 -4.26 15.43 8.34
N GLY A 309 -3.94 16.66 8.76
CA GLY A 309 -2.57 17.18 8.75
C GLY A 309 -2.07 17.61 7.37
N MET A 310 -2.98 17.92 6.45
CA MET A 310 -2.63 18.38 5.09
C MET A 310 -2.30 19.88 5.08
N PRO A 311 -1.37 20.33 4.22
CA PRO A 311 -0.62 19.56 3.23
C PRO A 311 0.68 18.93 3.78
N ASP A 312 1.09 19.25 5.01
CA ASP A 312 2.39 18.87 5.58
C ASP A 312 2.62 17.34 5.58
N ALA A 313 1.59 16.56 5.88
CA ALA A 313 1.64 15.09 5.83
C ALA A 313 2.12 14.56 4.47
N ALA A 314 1.66 15.17 3.38
CA ALA A 314 1.98 14.77 2.00
C ALA A 314 3.34 15.30 1.51
N MET A 315 3.96 16.22 2.27
CA MET A 315 5.30 16.74 1.98
C MET A 315 6.42 15.89 2.60
N SER A 316 6.09 15.02 3.57
CA SER A 316 7.03 14.15 4.31
C SER A 316 7.71 13.08 3.44
N GLU A 317 8.84 12.52 3.93
CA GLU A 317 9.53 11.39 3.29
C GLU A 317 8.69 10.10 3.26
N SER A 318 7.69 9.97 4.15
CA SER A 318 6.81 8.81 4.28
C SER A 318 5.40 9.05 3.73
N ARG A 319 5.24 10.03 2.81
CA ARG A 319 3.95 10.37 2.19
C ARG A 319 3.24 9.12 1.63
N ARG A 320 1.94 9.03 1.85
CA ARG A 320 1.10 7.94 1.32
C ARG A 320 0.45 8.34 -0.01
N ALA A 321 0.12 7.36 -0.84
CA ALA A 321 -0.60 7.62 -2.09
C ALA A 321 -1.94 8.34 -1.86
N SER A 322 -2.69 8.01 -0.81
CA SER A 322 -3.93 8.70 -0.45
C SER A 322 -3.71 10.19 -0.15
N GLU A 323 -2.58 10.55 0.47
CA GLU A 323 -2.22 11.93 0.77
C GLU A 323 -1.87 12.73 -0.49
N VAL A 324 -1.26 12.09 -1.49
CA VAL A 324 -1.04 12.73 -2.80
C VAL A 324 -2.36 13.10 -3.46
N HIS A 325 -3.34 12.19 -3.44
CA HIS A 325 -4.67 12.47 -3.98
C HIS A 325 -5.41 13.53 -3.15
N ALA A 326 -5.23 13.52 -1.83
CA ALA A 326 -5.79 14.53 -0.95
C ALA A 326 -5.23 15.94 -1.22
N MET A 327 -3.96 16.08 -1.62
CA MET A 327 -3.42 17.36 -2.08
C MET A 327 -4.14 17.86 -3.34
N MET A 328 -4.48 16.98 -4.29
CA MET A 328 -5.28 17.37 -5.46
C MET A 328 -6.66 17.88 -5.03
N THR A 329 -7.31 17.17 -4.12
CA THR A 329 -8.62 17.58 -3.56
C THR A 329 -8.51 18.92 -2.83
N MET A 330 -7.44 19.15 -2.07
CA MET A 330 -7.17 20.42 -1.39
C MET A 330 -7.00 21.56 -2.40
N ALA A 331 -6.16 21.36 -3.43
CA ALA A 331 -5.94 22.36 -4.48
C ALA A 331 -7.24 22.71 -5.21
N GLY A 332 -8.04 21.70 -5.57
CA GLY A 332 -9.35 21.89 -6.19
C GLY A 332 -10.35 22.61 -5.29
N ALA A 333 -10.40 22.31 -3.98
CA ALA A 333 -11.24 23.02 -3.03
C ALA A 333 -10.84 24.50 -2.88
N LEU A 334 -9.54 24.77 -2.70
CA LEU A 334 -9.01 26.13 -2.59
C LEU A 334 -9.32 26.96 -3.84
N ASP A 335 -9.15 26.36 -5.01
CA ASP A 335 -9.48 27.00 -6.28
C ASP A 335 -10.98 27.34 -6.36
N ALA A 336 -11.84 26.38 -6.00
CA ALA A 336 -13.29 26.53 -6.07
C ALA A 336 -13.85 27.63 -5.15
N ILE A 337 -13.21 27.87 -3.99
CA ILE A 337 -13.58 28.98 -3.08
C ILE A 337 -12.90 30.31 -3.43
N GLY A 338 -12.04 30.34 -4.45
CA GLY A 338 -11.33 31.53 -4.90
C GLY A 338 -10.06 31.88 -4.11
N ASP A 339 -9.54 30.96 -3.27
CA ASP A 339 -8.25 31.11 -2.58
C ASP A 339 -7.09 30.77 -3.54
N LYS A 340 -6.97 31.59 -4.59
CA LYS A 340 -6.03 31.38 -5.70
C LYS A 340 -4.58 31.38 -5.27
N GLU A 341 -4.21 32.19 -4.27
CA GLU A 341 -2.84 32.25 -3.78
C GLU A 341 -2.38 30.90 -3.24
N ARG A 342 -3.19 30.26 -2.38
CA ARG A 342 -2.86 28.96 -1.80
C ARG A 342 -3.02 27.83 -2.81
N ALA A 343 -4.03 27.88 -3.68
CA ALA A 343 -4.24 26.90 -4.74
C ALA A 343 -3.03 26.86 -5.70
N ASP A 344 -2.60 28.02 -6.19
CA ASP A 344 -1.48 28.14 -7.13
C ASP A 344 -0.15 27.74 -6.47
N ALA A 345 0.07 28.11 -5.20
CA ALA A 345 1.27 27.72 -4.46
C ALA A 345 1.37 26.19 -4.33
N LEU A 346 0.27 25.52 -4.00
CA LEU A 346 0.19 24.07 -3.87
C LEU A 346 0.41 23.36 -5.22
N ALA A 347 -0.27 23.82 -6.27
CA ALA A 347 -0.12 23.28 -7.62
C ALA A 347 1.32 23.42 -8.14
N ASN A 348 1.94 24.60 -7.99
CA ASN A 348 3.32 24.81 -8.43
C ASN A 348 4.34 23.99 -7.62
N TYR A 349 4.07 23.75 -6.33
CA TYR A 349 4.92 22.89 -5.49
C TYR A 349 4.95 21.46 -6.04
N GLU A 350 3.77 20.85 -6.29
CA GLU A 350 3.69 19.47 -6.76
C GLU A 350 4.22 19.33 -8.19
N LEU A 351 3.87 20.23 -9.12
CA LEU A 351 4.41 20.22 -10.49
C LEU A 351 5.95 20.28 -10.50
N LYS A 352 6.54 21.13 -9.65
CA LYS A 352 8.00 21.24 -9.54
C LYS A 352 8.63 20.00 -8.92
N ARG A 353 7.95 19.38 -7.94
CA ARG A 353 8.43 18.16 -7.27
C ARG A 353 8.44 16.99 -8.25
N ASN A 354 7.34 16.79 -8.97
CA ASN A 354 7.23 15.75 -10.00
C ASN A 354 8.30 15.92 -11.09
N TYR A 355 8.60 17.16 -11.49
CA TYR A 355 9.67 17.46 -12.46
C TYR A 355 11.09 17.23 -11.90
N LYS A 356 11.35 17.55 -10.63
CA LYS A 356 12.69 17.52 -10.03
C LYS A 356 13.24 16.13 -9.75
N PHE A 357 12.38 15.20 -9.35
CA PHE A 357 12.79 13.84 -9.01
C PHE A 357 12.69 12.90 -10.21
N GLY A 358 12.61 13.45 -11.43
CA GLY A 358 12.44 12.67 -12.66
C GLY A 358 11.32 11.65 -12.54
N VAL A 359 10.28 11.96 -11.75
CA VAL A 359 9.53 10.92 -11.04
C VAL A 359 8.77 10.08 -12.01
N VAL A 360 9.23 8.85 -11.96
CA VAL A 360 8.56 7.69 -12.40
C VAL A 360 7.38 7.37 -11.46
N ILE A 361 6.38 8.26 -11.45
CA ILE A 361 5.11 7.85 -11.99
C ILE A 361 5.27 8.22 -13.47
N GLY A 362 6.02 7.43 -14.25
CA GLY A 362 6.73 7.95 -15.43
C GLY A 362 5.79 8.57 -16.46
N GLU A 363 6.33 9.00 -17.60
CA GLU A 363 5.49 9.26 -18.79
C GLU A 363 4.49 8.10 -19.08
N GLY A 364 4.66 6.91 -18.46
CA GLY A 364 3.72 5.78 -18.44
C GLY A 364 3.03 5.36 -17.12
N SER A 365 3.11 6.04 -15.97
CA SER A 365 2.32 5.61 -14.80
C SER A 365 1.01 6.39 -14.63
N ARG A 366 -0.03 5.68 -14.19
CA ARG A 366 -1.44 6.01 -14.47
C ARG A 366 -1.98 7.20 -13.68
N PHE A 367 -1.40 7.46 -12.52
CA PHE A 367 -1.86 8.53 -11.63
C PHE A 367 -1.20 9.89 -11.93
N SER A 368 -0.02 9.94 -12.57
CA SER A 368 0.69 11.21 -12.81
C SER A 368 -0.08 12.04 -13.79
N HIS A 369 -0.58 11.44 -14.86
CA HIS A 369 -1.38 12.14 -15.86
C HIS A 369 -2.60 12.84 -15.26
N LEU A 370 -3.26 12.22 -14.27
CA LEU A 370 -4.38 12.84 -13.53
C LEU A 370 -3.90 13.93 -12.58
N ILE A 371 -2.85 13.66 -11.80
CA ILE A 371 -2.29 14.61 -10.82
C ILE A 371 -1.81 15.89 -11.54
N GLU A 372 -1.00 15.73 -12.58
CA GLU A 372 -0.48 16.79 -13.45
C GLU A 372 -1.62 17.59 -14.08
N ALA A 373 -2.58 16.91 -14.72
CA ALA A 373 -3.70 17.58 -15.35
C ALA A 373 -4.54 18.38 -14.34
N CYS A 374 -4.77 17.86 -13.14
CA CYS A 374 -5.52 18.56 -12.10
C CYS A 374 -4.80 19.85 -11.66
N TYR A 375 -3.49 19.80 -11.43
CA TYR A 375 -2.74 20.99 -11.03
C TYR A 375 -2.61 22.02 -12.16
N LEU A 376 -2.42 21.57 -13.41
CA LEU A 376 -2.46 22.45 -14.58
C LEU A 376 -3.84 23.10 -14.73
N ALA A 377 -4.91 22.34 -14.50
CA ALA A 377 -6.26 22.86 -14.46
C ALA A 377 -6.40 23.92 -13.35
N VAL A 378 -5.98 23.66 -12.11
CA VAL A 378 -6.02 24.67 -11.02
C VAL A 378 -5.33 25.99 -11.43
N LEU A 379 -4.19 25.90 -12.12
CA LEU A 379 -3.43 27.04 -12.64
C LEU A 379 -4.06 27.73 -13.88
N GLY A 380 -5.21 27.27 -14.36
CA GLY A 380 -5.89 27.80 -15.55
C GLY A 380 -5.23 27.42 -16.88
N LYS A 381 -4.40 26.37 -16.90
CA LYS A 381 -3.70 25.86 -18.09
C LYS A 381 -4.48 24.69 -18.73
N ASP A 382 -5.71 24.96 -19.12
CA ASP A 382 -6.68 23.93 -19.50
C ASP A 382 -6.24 23.12 -20.72
N GLU A 383 -5.61 23.75 -21.71
CA GLU A 383 -5.08 23.05 -22.90
C GLU A 383 -3.98 22.05 -22.56
N GLU A 384 -3.06 22.44 -21.67
CA GLU A 384 -1.99 21.55 -21.19
C GLU A 384 -2.60 20.41 -20.37
N ALA A 385 -3.57 20.72 -19.49
CA ALA A 385 -4.28 19.72 -18.69
C ALA A 385 -4.98 18.67 -19.58
N LEU A 386 -5.70 19.09 -20.63
CA LEU A 386 -6.36 18.18 -21.57
C LEU A 386 -5.36 17.28 -22.30
N THR A 387 -4.20 17.80 -22.69
CA THR A 387 -3.14 16.97 -23.32
C THR A 387 -2.63 15.89 -22.37
N TRP A 388 -2.47 16.20 -21.08
CA TRP A 388 -2.12 15.20 -20.08
C TRP A 388 -3.22 14.15 -19.90
N LEU A 389 -4.49 14.55 -19.87
CA LEU A 389 -5.61 13.60 -19.75
C LEU A 389 -5.72 12.66 -20.96
N GLU A 390 -5.43 13.14 -22.16
CA GLU A 390 -5.47 12.32 -23.38
C GLU A 390 -4.49 11.14 -23.35
N ASN A 391 -3.38 11.25 -22.60
CA ASN A 391 -2.43 10.15 -22.43
C ASN A 391 -3.03 8.94 -21.70
N LEU A 392 -4.08 9.14 -20.88
CA LEU A 392 -4.80 8.05 -20.20
C LEU A 392 -5.39 7.02 -21.18
N ASN A 393 -5.67 7.45 -22.42
CA ASN A 393 -6.18 6.56 -23.48
C ASN A 393 -5.18 5.47 -23.88
N HIS A 394 -3.89 5.68 -23.64
CA HIS A 394 -2.83 4.74 -24.00
C HIS A 394 -2.41 3.81 -22.85
N LEU A 395 -2.91 4.05 -21.65
CA LEU A 395 -2.57 3.27 -20.46
C LEU A 395 -3.53 2.10 -20.28
N GLU A 396 -3.07 0.99 -19.70
CA GLU A 396 -3.93 -0.14 -19.35
C GLU A 396 -4.67 0.07 -18.01
N GLY A 397 -5.82 -0.61 -17.82
CA GLY A 397 -6.70 -0.43 -16.66
C GLY A 397 -7.67 0.75 -16.78
N ALA A 398 -8.52 0.96 -15.77
CA ALA A 398 -9.47 2.09 -15.70
C ALA A 398 -9.95 2.41 -14.26
N SER A 399 -9.13 2.11 -13.25
CA SER A 399 -9.44 2.26 -11.82
C SER A 399 -9.40 3.72 -11.31
N TRP A 400 -9.55 4.71 -12.19
CA TRP A 400 -9.45 6.14 -11.84
C TRP A 400 -10.67 6.96 -12.21
N LEU A 401 -11.75 6.30 -12.62
CA LEU A 401 -12.93 6.97 -13.14
C LEU A 401 -13.56 7.96 -12.13
N PRO A 402 -13.71 7.66 -10.83
CA PRO A 402 -14.23 8.64 -9.87
C PRO A 402 -13.30 9.86 -9.72
N TRP A 403 -11.98 9.64 -9.65
CA TRP A 403 -11.01 10.73 -9.56
C TRP A 403 -11.06 11.66 -10.78
N LEU A 404 -11.18 11.09 -11.98
CA LEU A 404 -11.32 11.88 -13.20
C LEU A 404 -12.65 12.63 -13.23
N LYS A 405 -13.77 11.92 -12.99
CA LYS A 405 -15.13 12.48 -13.19
C LYS A 405 -15.54 13.49 -12.13
N ASP A 406 -15.11 13.29 -10.88
CA ASP A 406 -15.76 13.92 -9.73
C ASP A 406 -14.87 14.95 -9.01
N GLN A 407 -13.54 14.91 -9.17
CA GLN A 407 -12.65 15.93 -8.61
C GLN A 407 -13.01 17.34 -9.11
N ALA A 408 -13.02 18.32 -8.20
CA ALA A 408 -13.37 19.71 -8.52
C ALA A 408 -12.52 20.31 -9.66
N CYS A 409 -11.22 19.99 -9.72
CA CYS A 409 -10.33 20.52 -10.76
C CYS A 409 -10.72 20.11 -12.19
N PHE A 410 -11.42 18.99 -12.36
CA PHE A 410 -11.88 18.52 -13.67
C PHE A 410 -13.32 18.91 -13.98
N GLN A 411 -14.11 19.34 -13.00
CA GLN A 411 -15.49 19.77 -13.23
C GLN A 411 -15.59 20.93 -14.23
N LYS A 412 -14.61 21.83 -14.24
CA LYS A 412 -14.54 22.92 -15.22
C LYS A 412 -14.20 22.48 -16.65
N LEU A 413 -13.63 21.28 -16.81
CA LEU A 413 -13.34 20.68 -18.11
C LEU A 413 -14.46 19.75 -18.58
N ALA A 414 -15.54 19.58 -17.81
CA ALA A 414 -16.57 18.57 -18.07
C ALA A 414 -17.30 18.74 -19.42
N ASP A 415 -17.43 19.98 -19.89
CA ASP A 415 -18.06 20.32 -21.16
C ASP A 415 -17.09 20.27 -22.36
N GLU A 416 -15.78 20.10 -22.11
CA GLU A 416 -14.78 20.01 -23.18
C GLU A 416 -14.90 18.68 -23.93
N PRO A 417 -15.05 18.69 -25.27
CA PRO A 417 -15.19 17.46 -26.05
C PRO A 417 -14.01 16.48 -25.90
N ARG A 418 -12.79 17.02 -25.73
CA ARG A 418 -11.57 16.23 -25.49
C ARG A 418 -11.64 15.47 -24.16
N TYR A 419 -12.11 16.14 -23.11
CA TYR A 419 -12.32 15.53 -21.80
C TYR A 419 -13.39 14.43 -21.86
N GLN A 420 -14.55 14.71 -22.47
CA GLN A 420 -15.64 13.73 -22.64
C GLN A 420 -15.19 12.49 -23.42
N ALA A 421 -14.33 12.67 -24.42
CA ALA A 421 -13.77 11.56 -25.19
C ALA A 421 -12.89 10.64 -24.31
N VAL A 422 -12.05 11.21 -23.43
CA VAL A 422 -11.23 10.44 -22.48
C VAL A 422 -12.12 9.66 -21.51
N VAL A 423 -13.13 10.31 -20.92
CA VAL A 423 -14.07 9.64 -20.00
C VAL A 423 -14.78 8.47 -20.69
N THR A 424 -15.29 8.69 -21.90
CA THR A 424 -15.99 7.66 -22.69
C THR A 424 -15.08 6.48 -23.00
N ALA A 425 -13.84 6.74 -23.43
CA ALA A 425 -12.87 5.69 -23.74
C ALA A 425 -12.56 4.79 -22.53
N LEU A 426 -12.51 5.35 -21.32
CA LEU A 426 -12.30 4.60 -20.09
C LEU A 426 -13.53 3.77 -19.70
N GLU A 427 -14.73 4.32 -19.84
CA GLU A 427 -15.99 3.60 -19.61
C GLU A 427 -16.15 2.41 -20.58
N ASP A 428 -15.81 2.60 -21.86
CA ASP A 428 -15.81 1.54 -22.86
C ASP A 428 -14.80 0.44 -22.52
N ARG A 429 -13.62 0.80 -22.03
CA ARG A 429 -12.60 -0.16 -21.58
C ARG A 429 -13.11 -1.00 -20.41
N LEU A 430 -13.78 -0.40 -19.44
CA LEU A 430 -14.43 -1.11 -18.33
C LEU A 430 -15.51 -2.07 -18.83
N ALA A 431 -16.31 -1.66 -19.81
CA ALA A 431 -17.29 -2.53 -20.44
C ALA A 431 -16.64 -3.75 -21.11
N VAL A 432 -15.52 -3.56 -21.82
CA VAL A 432 -14.75 -4.65 -22.44
C VAL A 432 -14.18 -5.61 -21.40
N ILE A 433 -13.65 -5.11 -20.28
CA ILE A 433 -13.19 -5.95 -19.16
C ILE A 433 -14.32 -6.81 -18.63
N ARG A 434 -15.49 -6.23 -18.34
CA ARG A 434 -16.68 -6.96 -17.85
C ARG A 434 -17.13 -8.04 -18.84
N GLN A 435 -17.07 -7.78 -20.14
CA GLN A 435 -17.42 -8.76 -21.18
C GLN A 435 -16.42 -9.94 -21.25
N ARG A 436 -15.14 -9.69 -20.99
CA ARG A 436 -14.09 -10.73 -21.00
C ARG A 436 -14.10 -11.59 -19.74
N LEU A 437 -14.49 -11.02 -18.61
CA LEU A 437 -14.38 -11.66 -17.29
C LEU A 437 -14.95 -13.08 -17.22
N PRO A 438 -16.19 -13.40 -17.68
CA PRO A 438 -16.71 -14.76 -17.61
C PRO A 438 -15.79 -15.81 -18.27
N LYS A 439 -15.24 -15.50 -19.45
CA LYS A 439 -14.31 -16.39 -20.16
C LYS A 439 -12.96 -16.52 -19.43
N THR A 440 -12.53 -15.47 -18.74
CA THR A 440 -11.31 -15.52 -17.91
C THR A 440 -11.53 -16.42 -16.70
N LEU A 441 -12.67 -16.31 -16.03
CA LEU A 441 -13.05 -17.20 -14.93
C LEU A 441 -13.12 -18.67 -15.40
N GLU A 442 -13.78 -18.95 -16.52
CA GLU A 442 -13.84 -20.29 -17.11
C GLU A 442 -12.43 -20.87 -17.40
N ARG A 443 -11.54 -20.08 -18.03
CA ARG A 443 -10.16 -20.48 -18.30
C ARG A 443 -9.37 -20.77 -17.03
N GLN A 444 -9.70 -20.11 -15.93
CA GLN A 444 -9.07 -20.31 -14.62
C GLN A 444 -9.71 -21.45 -13.81
N GLY A 445 -10.68 -22.18 -14.39
CA GLY A 445 -11.38 -23.29 -13.74
C GLY A 445 -12.48 -22.84 -12.77
N LEU A 446 -12.87 -21.57 -12.82
CA LEU A 446 -13.88 -20.96 -11.95
C LEU A 446 -15.20 -20.87 -12.71
N VAL A 447 -15.79 -22.01 -13.01
CA VAL A 447 -17.14 -22.07 -13.59
C VAL A 447 -18.15 -22.10 -12.45
N PRO A 448 -19.22 -21.29 -12.46
CA PRO A 448 -20.29 -21.43 -11.49
C PRO A 448 -20.85 -22.85 -11.61
N ASN A 449 -20.70 -23.66 -10.56
CA ASN A 449 -21.63 -24.77 -10.38
C ASN A 449 -23.00 -24.11 -10.17
N GLN A 450 -24.05 -24.62 -10.80
CA GLN A 450 -25.40 -24.04 -10.76
C GLN A 450 -26.05 -24.01 -9.36
N THR A 451 -25.27 -24.13 -8.29
CA THR A 451 -25.73 -24.31 -6.92
C THR A 451 -25.05 -23.43 -5.87
N ASP A 452 -24.12 -22.54 -6.22
CA ASP A 452 -23.68 -21.44 -5.32
C ASP A 452 -23.18 -20.23 -6.13
#